data_AF-X5MK55-F1
#
_entry.id   AF-X5MK55-F1
#
_cell.length_a   1.000
_cell.length_b   1.000
_cell.length_c   1.000
_cell.angle_alpha   90.00
_cell.angle_beta   90.00
_cell.angle_gamma   90.00
#
_symmetry.space_group_name_H-M   'P 1'
#
loop_
_entity.id
_entity.type
_entity.pdbx_description
1 polymer ?
#
loop_
_entity_poly.entity_id
_entity_poly.type
_entity_poly.pdbx_seq_one_letter_code
_entity_poly.pdbx_strand_id
1 'polypeptide(L)'
;MSRLVVVSNRVGPIGDAKRAGGLAIALVEALKTSGGIWFGWTGETTEEPDSRLKLESAGPLTLATVDLSKADHEDYYNGFANRSLWPLFHFRTGLVQYDRQNFAGYERVNASFAKSLLPLIQPDDLIWVHDYHFLLFAEELRKLGCTRPIGHFLHIPFPPRELLTTLPHHEQLVQALFAFDILGFQTEHDRDRFFDYVRMEAGGSILGDKARCFGRTVTARHFPIGIDADNFVEFAESEEGQKQFTSMRDMLRGRKQVIGVDRLDYTKGLPERFNAFERMLEDHPDKRGQTSLLQVAPPSRSDVTEYQDLRLELEGMAGHINGRFAEFNWTPIRYLNRSFARQALAGLCRASHVGLVTPLRDGMNLVAKEYVAAQDPEDPGVLVLSRFAGAAKQMRDAVIINPYDVQGMSDALARALDMPLEERKQRHQALLKNVSDEDIGHWRTTYMDALTSVEDSGVTGGSIHADRSGTSNGSAA
;
A
#
# COMPACT_ATOMS: atom_id res chain seq x y z
N MET A 1 28.51 -0.50 5.07
CA MET A 1 27.10 -0.90 4.95
C MET A 1 26.92 -1.46 3.55
N SER A 2 26.25 -2.59 3.42
CA SER A 2 25.82 -3.17 2.15
C SER A 2 25.00 -2.15 1.36
N ARG A 3 25.20 -2.08 0.04
CA ARG A 3 24.49 -1.13 -0.83
C ARG A 3 23.06 -1.63 -1.04
N LEU A 4 22.08 -0.73 -0.99
CA LEU A 4 20.68 -1.09 -1.14
C LEU A 4 20.21 -0.97 -2.60
N VAL A 5 19.55 -2.01 -3.10
CA VAL A 5 18.90 -2.05 -4.42
C VAL A 5 17.39 -2.18 -4.20
N VAL A 6 16.68 -1.07 -4.34
CA VAL A 6 15.21 -1.01 -4.26
C VAL A 6 14.61 -1.33 -5.63
N VAL A 7 13.64 -2.23 -5.67
CA VAL A 7 12.88 -2.59 -6.87
C VAL A 7 11.40 -2.30 -6.63
N SER A 8 10.80 -1.43 -7.43
CA SER A 8 9.36 -1.12 -7.36
C SER A 8 8.77 -0.87 -8.73
N ASN A 9 7.45 -1.08 -8.89
CA ASN A 9 6.84 -1.04 -10.23
C ASN A 9 7.10 0.30 -10.91
N ARG A 10 7.03 1.43 -10.19
CA ARG A 10 7.43 2.74 -10.70
C ARG A 10 8.60 3.31 -9.92
N VAL A 11 9.48 4.03 -10.63
CA VAL A 11 10.52 4.89 -10.05
C VAL A 11 9.99 6.32 -10.05
N GLY A 12 9.96 6.96 -8.88
CA GLY A 12 9.51 8.36 -8.78
C GLY A 12 10.62 9.34 -9.18
N PRO A 13 10.29 10.52 -9.74
CA PRO A 13 11.27 11.58 -9.95
C PRO A 13 11.86 12.05 -8.61
N ILE A 14 13.19 11.99 -8.46
CA ILE A 14 13.88 12.30 -7.20
C ILE A 14 13.67 13.75 -6.76
N GLY A 15 13.59 14.70 -7.71
CA GLY A 15 13.33 16.11 -7.43
C GLY A 15 11.92 16.39 -6.88
N ASP A 16 10.98 15.50 -7.15
CA ASP A 16 9.59 15.55 -6.69
C ASP A 16 9.32 14.52 -5.58
N ALA A 17 10.35 13.88 -5.00
CA ALA A 17 10.18 12.96 -3.88
C ALA A 17 9.51 13.64 -2.67
N LYS A 18 9.73 14.95 -2.47
CA LYS A 18 9.01 15.77 -1.49
C LYS A 18 7.51 15.96 -1.81
N ARG A 19 7.11 15.76 -3.07
CA ARG A 19 5.71 15.75 -3.54
C ARG A 19 5.12 14.33 -3.66
N ALA A 20 5.97 13.32 -3.78
CA ALA A 20 5.58 11.92 -3.81
C ALA A 20 5.13 11.42 -2.42
N GLY A 21 4.34 10.34 -2.40
CA GLY A 21 3.81 9.74 -1.16
C GLY A 21 4.91 9.22 -0.23
N GLY A 22 4.55 8.90 1.03
CA GLY A 22 5.50 8.53 2.09
C GLY A 22 6.46 7.38 1.77
N LEU A 23 6.05 6.41 0.95
CA LEU A 23 6.91 5.31 0.50
C LEU A 23 8.13 5.81 -0.31
N ALA A 24 7.94 6.72 -1.25
CA ALA A 24 9.04 7.24 -2.08
C ALA A 24 10.08 7.98 -1.23
N ILE A 25 9.62 8.75 -0.24
CA ILE A 25 10.49 9.46 0.71
C ILE A 25 11.33 8.45 1.51
N ALA A 26 10.67 7.45 2.10
CA ALA A 26 11.32 6.40 2.88
C ALA A 26 12.45 5.70 2.12
N LEU A 27 12.14 5.32 0.88
CA LEU A 27 13.06 4.59 0.01
C LEU A 27 14.22 5.49 -0.39
N VAL A 28 13.96 6.75 -0.75
CA VAL A 28 15.01 7.73 -1.06
C VAL A 28 15.92 7.96 0.15
N GLU A 29 15.39 8.05 1.36
CA GLU A 29 16.20 8.18 2.56
C GLU A 29 17.04 6.92 2.84
N ALA A 30 16.45 5.73 2.72
CA ALA A 30 17.17 4.46 2.84
C ALA A 30 18.37 4.40 1.88
N LEU A 31 18.13 4.80 0.62
CA LEU A 31 19.11 4.80 -0.45
C LEU A 31 20.15 5.91 -0.28
N LYS A 32 19.78 7.08 0.27
CA LYS A 32 20.73 8.17 0.54
C LYS A 32 21.74 7.81 1.63
N THR A 33 21.31 7.09 2.67
CA THR A 33 22.20 6.68 3.78
C THR A 33 23.20 5.60 3.37
N SER A 34 22.78 4.65 2.52
CA SER A 34 23.61 3.52 2.11
C SER A 34 24.38 3.76 0.81
N GLY A 35 23.96 4.73 -0.01
CA GLY A 35 24.20 4.68 -1.45
C GLY A 35 23.41 3.54 -2.06
N GLY A 36 22.82 3.71 -3.24
CA GLY A 36 21.95 2.66 -3.74
C GLY A 36 21.35 2.86 -5.11
N ILE A 37 20.63 1.84 -5.55
CA ILE A 37 19.93 1.81 -6.84
C ILE A 37 18.43 1.80 -6.56
N TRP A 38 17.68 2.66 -7.24
CA TRP A 38 16.23 2.52 -7.36
C TRP A 38 15.90 2.08 -8.78
N PHE A 39 15.47 0.82 -8.90
CA PHE A 39 15.15 0.17 -10.15
C PHE A 39 13.63 0.01 -10.35
N GLY A 40 13.16 0.19 -11.59
CA GLY A 40 11.75 0.01 -11.95
C GLY A 40 11.34 0.66 -13.27
N TRP A 41 10.04 0.83 -13.48
CA TRP A 41 9.49 1.47 -14.68
C TRP A 41 9.48 3.00 -14.56
N THR A 42 9.77 3.69 -15.66
CA THR A 42 9.67 5.16 -15.78
C THR A 42 8.24 5.68 -15.64
N GLY A 43 7.24 4.87 -15.98
CA GLY A 43 5.85 5.32 -16.17
C GLY A 43 5.49 5.57 -17.63
N GLU A 44 6.45 5.48 -18.56
CA GLU A 44 6.24 5.70 -19.99
C GLU A 44 6.21 4.38 -20.78
N THR A 45 5.31 4.28 -21.77
CA THR A 45 5.29 3.15 -22.71
C THR A 45 5.96 3.54 -24.03
N THR A 46 6.67 2.60 -24.65
CA THR A 46 7.31 2.79 -25.96
C THR A 46 6.91 1.68 -26.94
N GLU A 47 7.01 1.93 -28.25
CA GLU A 47 6.75 0.92 -29.28
C GLU A 47 7.91 -0.07 -29.40
N GLU A 48 9.13 0.44 -29.25
CA GLU A 48 10.34 -0.34 -29.14
C GLU A 48 10.95 -0.07 -27.76
N PRO A 49 10.69 -0.93 -26.76
CA PRO A 49 11.43 -0.86 -25.50
C PRO A 49 12.90 -1.10 -25.84
N ASP A 50 13.69 -0.03 -25.83
CA ASP A 50 15.13 -0.17 -25.91
C ASP A 50 15.51 -1.02 -24.70
N SER A 51 16.02 -2.22 -24.97
CA SER A 51 16.54 -3.14 -23.94
C SER A 51 17.61 -2.49 -23.03
N ARG A 52 18.06 -1.27 -23.38
CA ARG A 52 18.98 -0.44 -22.62
C ARG A 52 18.29 0.21 -21.42
N LEU A 53 18.57 -0.39 -20.27
CA LEU A 53 18.52 0.25 -18.96
C LEU A 53 19.00 1.72 -19.03
N LYS A 54 18.15 2.65 -18.58
CA LYS A 54 18.52 4.06 -18.44
C LYS A 54 19.03 4.30 -17.02
N LEU A 55 20.22 4.89 -16.92
CA LEU A 55 20.85 5.22 -15.65
C LEU A 55 20.91 6.73 -15.46
N GLU A 56 20.36 7.23 -14.35
CA GLU A 56 20.45 8.61 -13.94
C GLU A 56 21.07 8.69 -12.54
N SER A 57 22.09 9.55 -12.36
CA SER A 57 22.70 9.78 -11.05
C SER A 57 22.08 11.01 -10.39
N ALA A 58 21.69 10.86 -9.13
CA ALA A 58 21.08 11.92 -8.34
C ALA A 58 21.66 11.91 -6.92
N GLY A 59 22.82 12.56 -6.78
CA GLY A 59 23.62 12.49 -5.56
C GLY A 59 24.11 11.05 -5.31
N PRO A 60 23.88 10.46 -4.11
CA PRO A 60 24.31 9.10 -3.79
C PRO A 60 23.40 8.00 -4.38
N LEU A 61 22.32 8.37 -5.06
CA LEU A 61 21.32 7.47 -5.62
C LEU A 61 21.51 7.33 -7.14
N THR A 62 21.44 6.11 -7.64
CA THR A 62 21.29 5.80 -9.06
C THR A 62 19.86 5.36 -9.36
N LEU A 63 19.16 6.07 -10.24
CA LEU A 63 17.91 5.60 -10.83
C LEU A 63 18.24 4.69 -12.00
N ALA A 64 17.67 3.49 -12.01
CA ALA A 64 17.87 2.49 -13.05
C ALA A 64 16.52 2.10 -13.64
N THR A 65 16.13 2.73 -14.73
CA THR A 65 14.77 2.59 -15.25
C THR A 65 14.70 1.80 -16.56
N VAL A 66 13.63 1.02 -16.71
CA VAL A 66 13.30 0.25 -17.92
C VAL A 66 11.92 0.68 -18.40
N ASP A 67 11.76 0.90 -19.71
CA ASP A 67 10.46 1.22 -20.29
C ASP A 67 9.69 -0.07 -20.64
N LEU A 68 8.36 -0.01 -20.60
CA LEU A 68 7.49 -1.11 -21.01
C LEU A 68 7.02 -0.91 -22.45
N SER A 69 6.85 -2.01 -23.20
CA SER A 69 6.07 -1.95 -24.42
C SER A 69 4.59 -1.68 -24.10
N LYS A 70 3.82 -1.16 -25.07
CA LYS A 70 2.36 -1.03 -24.91
C LYS A 70 1.70 -2.39 -24.60
N ALA A 71 2.17 -3.47 -25.24
CA ALA A 71 1.66 -4.82 -25.02
C ALA A 71 1.99 -5.33 -23.61
N ASP A 72 3.22 -5.14 -23.13
CA ASP A 72 3.60 -5.52 -21.77
C ASP A 72 2.84 -4.69 -20.73
N HIS A 73 2.66 -3.40 -20.97
CA HIS A 73 1.86 -2.56 -20.07
C HIS A 73 0.41 -3.08 -19.96
N GLU A 74 -0.20 -3.49 -21.08
CA GLU A 74 -1.54 -4.07 -21.04
C GLU A 74 -1.58 -5.45 -20.38
N ASP A 75 -0.72 -6.39 -20.77
CA ASP A 75 -0.76 -7.77 -20.24
C ASP A 75 -0.37 -7.83 -18.75
N TYR A 76 0.70 -7.13 -18.35
CA TYR A 76 1.26 -7.18 -16.99
C TYR A 76 0.59 -6.18 -16.04
N TYR A 77 0.56 -4.88 -16.39
CA TYR A 77 0.14 -3.84 -15.45
C TYR A 77 -1.38 -3.70 -15.41
N ASN A 78 -2.02 -3.43 -16.55
CA ASN A 78 -3.48 -3.33 -16.61
C ASN A 78 -4.14 -4.71 -16.42
N GLY A 79 -3.56 -5.74 -17.02
CA GLY A 79 -4.01 -7.13 -16.99
C GLY A 79 -3.74 -7.80 -15.66
N PHE A 80 -2.75 -8.70 -15.58
CA PHE A 80 -2.63 -9.61 -14.44
C PHE A 80 -2.49 -8.89 -13.09
N ALA A 81 -1.71 -7.82 -13.02
CA ALA A 81 -1.52 -7.10 -11.76
C ALA A 81 -2.81 -6.40 -11.28
N ASN A 82 -3.50 -5.63 -12.14
CA ASN A 82 -4.62 -4.79 -11.70
C ASN A 82 -6.02 -5.36 -11.99
N ARG A 83 -6.18 -6.32 -12.91
CA ARG A 83 -7.43 -7.05 -13.17
C ARG A 83 -7.49 -8.44 -12.51
N SER A 84 -6.35 -9.04 -12.13
CA SER A 84 -6.35 -10.34 -11.43
C SER A 84 -5.89 -10.21 -9.97
N LEU A 85 -4.64 -9.81 -9.71
CA LEU A 85 -4.07 -9.79 -8.36
C LEU A 85 -4.72 -8.75 -7.45
N TRP A 86 -4.85 -7.50 -7.91
CA TRP A 86 -5.44 -6.42 -7.12
C TRP A 86 -6.85 -6.76 -6.60
N PRO A 87 -7.85 -7.10 -7.44
CA PRO A 87 -9.18 -7.44 -6.94
C PRO A 87 -9.15 -8.67 -6.02
N LEU A 88 -8.36 -9.69 -6.35
CA LEU A 88 -8.26 -10.90 -5.54
C LEU A 88 -7.73 -10.62 -4.13
N PHE A 89 -6.61 -9.92 -4.03
CA PHE A 89 -5.93 -9.61 -2.77
C PHE A 89 -6.76 -8.63 -1.91
N HIS A 90 -7.68 -7.88 -2.53
CA HIS A 90 -8.66 -7.03 -1.86
C HIS A 90 -10.04 -7.67 -1.69
N PHE A 91 -10.15 -8.98 -1.92
CA PHE A 91 -11.32 -9.82 -1.65
C PHE A 91 -12.54 -9.45 -2.52
N ARG A 92 -12.27 -8.88 -3.70
CA ARG A 92 -13.25 -8.56 -4.73
C ARG A 92 -13.23 -9.66 -5.80
N THR A 93 -13.47 -10.91 -5.39
CA THR A 93 -13.44 -12.07 -6.30
C THR A 93 -14.35 -11.92 -7.52
N GLY A 94 -15.49 -11.25 -7.37
CA GLY A 94 -16.39 -10.94 -8.49
C GLY A 94 -15.82 -9.96 -9.53
N LEU A 95 -14.71 -9.29 -9.25
CA LEU A 95 -13.99 -8.40 -10.17
C LEU A 95 -12.70 -9.03 -10.73
N VAL A 96 -12.36 -10.26 -10.31
CA VAL A 96 -11.15 -10.94 -10.78
C VAL A 96 -11.36 -11.42 -12.21
N GLN A 97 -10.54 -10.89 -13.12
CA GLN A 97 -10.47 -11.35 -14.50
C GLN A 97 -9.11 -12.03 -14.70
N TYR A 98 -9.13 -13.35 -14.83
CA TYR A 98 -7.93 -14.11 -15.18
C TYR A 98 -7.90 -14.36 -16.68
N ASP A 99 -6.73 -14.12 -17.27
CA ASP A 99 -6.43 -14.47 -18.65
C ASP A 99 -4.99 -15.01 -18.74
N ARG A 100 -4.79 -16.03 -19.59
CA ARG A 100 -3.49 -16.70 -19.72
C ARG A 100 -2.44 -15.83 -20.41
N GLN A 101 -2.85 -15.00 -21.37
CA GLN A 101 -1.94 -14.05 -22.03
C GLN A 101 -1.47 -13.00 -21.02
N ASN A 102 -2.37 -12.47 -20.21
CA ASN A 102 -2.01 -11.54 -19.13
C ASN A 102 -1.01 -12.15 -18.15
N PHE A 103 -1.23 -13.42 -17.72
CA PHE A 103 -0.27 -14.10 -16.86
C PHE A 103 1.10 -14.30 -17.53
N ALA A 104 1.13 -14.72 -18.80
CA ALA A 104 2.38 -14.85 -19.55
C ALA A 104 3.11 -13.51 -19.73
N GLY A 105 2.37 -12.40 -19.88
CA GLY A 105 2.93 -11.05 -19.85
C GLY A 105 3.52 -10.68 -18.50
N TYR A 106 2.86 -11.09 -17.41
CA TYR A 106 3.36 -10.88 -16.05
C TYR A 106 4.68 -11.61 -15.78
N GLU A 107 4.79 -12.87 -16.21
CA GLU A 107 6.02 -13.65 -16.16
C GLU A 107 7.12 -13.01 -17.02
N ARG A 108 6.80 -12.65 -18.26
CA ARG A 108 7.73 -12.03 -19.22
C ARG A 108 8.33 -10.73 -18.69
N VAL A 109 7.51 -9.85 -18.11
CA VAL A 109 7.98 -8.57 -17.54
C VAL A 109 8.87 -8.80 -16.33
N ASN A 110 8.50 -9.70 -15.40
CA ASN A 110 9.33 -10.04 -14.24
C ASN A 110 10.71 -10.58 -14.68
N ALA A 111 10.73 -11.49 -15.66
CA ALA A 111 11.97 -12.07 -16.20
C ALA A 111 12.84 -11.03 -16.89
N SER A 112 12.23 -10.17 -17.73
CA SER A 112 12.93 -9.10 -18.43
C SER A 112 13.55 -8.09 -17.45
N PHE A 113 12.79 -7.68 -16.44
CA PHE A 113 13.26 -6.73 -15.43
C PHE A 113 14.38 -7.32 -14.58
N ALA A 114 14.28 -8.59 -14.16
CA ALA A 114 15.35 -9.29 -13.44
C ALA A 114 16.64 -9.37 -14.28
N LYS A 115 16.51 -9.66 -15.58
CA LYS A 115 17.64 -9.68 -16.52
C LYS A 115 18.30 -8.31 -16.68
N SER A 116 17.52 -7.22 -16.70
CA SER A 116 18.06 -5.86 -16.78
C SER A 116 18.72 -5.40 -15.48
N LEU A 117 18.25 -5.86 -14.32
CA LEU A 117 18.84 -5.50 -13.03
C LEU A 117 20.14 -6.24 -12.74
N LEU A 118 20.24 -7.52 -13.12
CA LEU A 118 21.37 -8.39 -12.75
C LEU A 118 22.77 -7.78 -12.98
N PRO A 119 23.08 -7.12 -14.12
CA PRO A 119 24.39 -6.53 -14.36
C PRO A 119 24.76 -5.39 -13.41
N LEU A 120 23.78 -4.81 -12.71
CA LEU A 120 23.99 -3.74 -11.74
C LEU A 120 24.27 -4.25 -10.33
N ILE A 121 23.92 -5.51 -10.05
CA ILE A 121 24.03 -6.12 -8.72
C ILE A 121 25.50 -6.37 -8.38
N GLN A 122 25.92 -5.90 -7.21
CA GLN A 122 27.26 -6.10 -6.64
C GLN A 122 27.25 -7.20 -5.56
N PRO A 123 28.42 -7.77 -5.21
CA PRO A 123 28.53 -8.83 -4.21
C PRO A 123 27.93 -8.46 -2.84
N ASP A 124 28.00 -7.21 -2.42
CA ASP A 124 27.52 -6.79 -1.09
C ASP A 124 26.18 -6.04 -1.17
N ASP A 125 25.37 -6.32 -2.19
CA ASP A 125 24.06 -5.70 -2.34
C ASP A 125 22.98 -6.42 -1.53
N LEU A 126 22.11 -5.64 -0.90
CA LEU A 126 20.81 -6.07 -0.41
C LEU A 126 19.73 -5.66 -1.40
N ILE A 127 18.87 -6.60 -1.80
CA ILE A 127 17.81 -6.33 -2.77
C ILE A 127 16.47 -6.28 -2.04
N TRP A 128 15.75 -5.18 -2.18
CA TRP A 128 14.44 -4.98 -1.56
C TRP A 128 13.37 -4.74 -2.63
N VAL A 129 12.56 -5.77 -2.87
CA VAL A 129 11.49 -5.78 -3.86
C VAL A 129 10.18 -5.37 -3.21
N HIS A 130 9.43 -4.50 -3.90
CA HIS A 130 8.16 -4.00 -3.41
C HIS A 130 6.99 -4.42 -4.27
N ASP A 131 6.00 -4.94 -3.56
CA ASP A 131 4.60 -5.08 -3.96
C ASP A 131 4.24 -6.20 -4.93
N TYR A 132 2.93 -6.39 -5.11
CA TYR A 132 2.30 -7.48 -5.88
C TYR A 132 2.65 -7.52 -7.38
N HIS A 133 3.27 -6.47 -7.89
CA HIS A 133 3.74 -6.45 -9.28
C HIS A 133 4.96 -7.37 -9.51
N PHE A 134 5.72 -7.66 -8.45
CA PHE A 134 7.00 -8.35 -8.52
C PHE A 134 7.07 -9.60 -7.64
N LEU A 135 5.99 -10.41 -7.61
CA LEU A 135 5.95 -11.65 -6.82
C LEU A 135 6.87 -12.74 -7.38
N LEU A 136 7.18 -12.70 -8.69
CA LEU A 136 8.07 -13.67 -9.36
C LEU A 136 9.53 -13.22 -9.41
N PHE A 137 9.83 -11.99 -8.98
CA PHE A 137 11.08 -11.32 -9.30
C PHE A 137 12.31 -12.00 -8.70
N ALA A 138 12.23 -12.48 -7.45
CA ALA A 138 13.34 -13.22 -6.85
C ALA A 138 13.60 -14.53 -7.59
N GLU A 139 12.55 -15.26 -8.00
CA GLU A 139 12.72 -16.51 -8.75
C GLU A 139 13.46 -16.28 -10.06
N GLU A 140 13.10 -15.23 -10.79
CA GLU A 140 13.79 -14.84 -12.03
C GLU A 140 15.26 -14.45 -11.79
N LEU A 141 15.56 -13.69 -10.73
CA LEU A 141 16.94 -13.42 -10.34
C LEU A 141 17.72 -14.69 -9.95
N ARG A 142 17.08 -15.63 -9.24
CA ARG A 142 17.71 -16.92 -8.88
C ARG A 142 18.01 -17.77 -10.11
N LYS A 143 17.11 -17.81 -11.10
CA LYS A 143 17.34 -18.50 -12.39
C LYS A 143 18.56 -17.96 -13.13
N LEU A 144 18.87 -16.67 -12.97
CA LEU A 144 20.03 -16.02 -13.56
C LEU A 144 21.32 -16.13 -12.69
N GLY A 145 21.27 -16.86 -11.58
CA GLY A 145 22.43 -17.10 -10.71
C GLY A 145 22.66 -16.05 -9.62
N CYS A 146 21.71 -15.13 -9.37
CA CYS A 146 21.84 -14.18 -8.27
C CYS A 146 21.77 -14.90 -6.92
N THR A 147 22.79 -14.71 -6.08
CA THR A 147 22.89 -15.30 -4.73
C THR A 147 22.80 -14.26 -3.61
N ARG A 148 22.39 -13.02 -3.92
CA ARG A 148 22.28 -11.92 -2.93
C ARG A 148 21.03 -12.06 -2.07
N PRO A 149 21.02 -11.52 -0.83
CA PRO A 149 19.80 -11.44 -0.04
C PRO A 149 18.73 -10.65 -0.79
N ILE A 150 17.54 -11.23 -0.94
CA ILE A 150 16.38 -10.60 -1.58
C ILE A 150 15.21 -10.63 -0.60
N GLY A 151 14.75 -9.46 -0.19
CA GLY A 151 13.52 -9.27 0.55
C GLY A 151 12.36 -8.85 -0.35
N HIS A 152 11.14 -9.25 0.00
CA HIS A 152 9.90 -8.72 -0.58
C HIS A 152 9.04 -8.07 0.49
N PHE A 153 8.51 -6.87 0.23
CA PHE A 153 7.46 -6.27 1.05
C PHE A 153 6.16 -6.10 0.27
N LEU A 154 5.09 -6.77 0.70
CA LEU A 154 3.76 -6.68 0.11
C LEU A 154 2.95 -5.55 0.76
N HIS A 155 2.62 -4.51 -0.02
CA HIS A 155 1.93 -3.32 0.51
C HIS A 155 0.42 -3.48 0.61
N ILE A 156 -0.14 -4.38 -0.21
CA ILE A 156 -1.56 -4.73 -0.20
C ILE A 156 -1.83 -5.91 0.76
N PRO A 157 -3.09 -6.23 1.10
CA PRO A 157 -3.38 -7.38 1.95
C PRO A 157 -2.95 -8.70 1.29
N PHE A 158 -2.66 -9.71 2.10
CA PHE A 158 -2.55 -11.09 1.60
C PHE A 158 -3.90 -11.80 1.78
N PRO A 159 -4.45 -12.45 0.74
CA PRO A 159 -5.77 -13.08 0.81
C PRO A 159 -5.77 -14.40 1.61
N PRO A 160 -6.91 -14.78 2.23
CA PRO A 160 -7.11 -16.12 2.78
C PRO A 160 -6.90 -17.16 1.69
N ARG A 161 -6.44 -18.36 2.09
CA ARG A 161 -6.11 -19.43 1.15
C ARG A 161 -7.29 -19.77 0.24
N GLU A 162 -8.52 -19.77 0.76
CA GLU A 162 -9.73 -20.12 0.00
C GLU A 162 -10.02 -19.13 -1.13
N LEU A 163 -9.62 -17.86 -0.96
CA LEU A 163 -9.68 -16.89 -2.04
C LEU A 163 -8.49 -17.09 -2.98
N LEU A 164 -7.27 -17.22 -2.44
CA LEU A 164 -6.07 -17.35 -3.28
C LEU A 164 -6.16 -18.55 -4.23
N THR A 165 -6.72 -19.69 -3.78
CA THR A 165 -6.92 -20.90 -4.58
C THR A 165 -7.91 -20.72 -5.74
N THR A 166 -8.70 -19.64 -5.78
CA THR A 166 -9.56 -19.37 -6.96
C THR A 166 -8.76 -18.85 -8.15
N LEU A 167 -7.54 -18.36 -7.94
CA LEU A 167 -6.68 -17.87 -9.02
C LEU A 167 -5.96 -19.03 -9.69
N PRO A 168 -6.12 -19.23 -11.01
CA PRO A 168 -5.30 -20.21 -11.72
C PRO A 168 -3.80 -19.93 -11.53
N HIS A 169 -2.99 -20.98 -11.37
CA HIS A 169 -1.55 -20.87 -11.09
C HIS A 169 -1.19 -20.21 -9.74
N HIS A 170 -2.10 -20.21 -8.76
CA HIS A 170 -1.82 -19.74 -7.40
C HIS A 170 -0.60 -20.42 -6.75
N GLU A 171 -0.43 -21.74 -6.97
CA GLU A 171 0.72 -22.49 -6.46
C GLU A 171 2.04 -21.97 -7.02
N GLN A 172 2.09 -21.65 -8.32
CA GLN A 172 3.27 -21.10 -8.97
C GLN A 172 3.66 -19.74 -8.36
N LEU A 173 2.68 -18.87 -8.08
CA LEU A 173 2.94 -17.58 -7.41
C LEU A 173 3.52 -17.80 -6.01
N VAL A 174 2.91 -18.68 -5.21
CA VAL A 174 3.39 -18.92 -3.85
C VAL A 174 4.74 -19.62 -3.85
N GLN A 175 4.99 -20.55 -4.76
CA GLN A 175 6.30 -21.17 -4.94
C GLN A 175 7.37 -20.12 -5.23
N ALA A 176 7.10 -19.15 -6.09
CA ALA A 176 8.04 -18.07 -6.39
C ALA A 176 8.33 -17.18 -5.15
N LEU A 177 7.38 -17.02 -4.22
CA LEU A 177 7.63 -16.31 -2.96
C LEU A 177 8.72 -16.97 -2.10
N PHE A 178 8.95 -18.27 -2.24
CA PHE A 178 10.03 -18.97 -1.53
C PHE A 178 11.42 -18.71 -2.13
N ALA A 179 11.52 -18.00 -3.27
CA ALA A 179 12.80 -17.55 -3.82
C ALA A 179 13.37 -16.33 -3.07
N PHE A 180 12.53 -15.59 -2.36
CA PHE A 180 12.92 -14.54 -1.42
C PHE A 180 13.48 -15.14 -0.13
N ASP A 181 14.33 -14.38 0.55
CA ASP A 181 14.93 -14.76 1.83
C ASP A 181 14.09 -14.23 3.01
N ILE A 182 13.42 -13.09 2.81
CA ILE A 182 12.44 -12.52 3.73
C ILE A 182 11.20 -11.97 3.01
N LEU A 183 10.02 -12.24 3.56
CA LEU A 183 8.73 -11.67 3.18
C LEU A 183 8.22 -10.78 4.31
N GLY A 184 7.91 -9.53 3.98
CA GLY A 184 7.25 -8.58 4.86
C GLY A 184 5.82 -8.33 4.43
N PHE A 185 4.92 -8.30 5.41
CA PHE A 185 3.51 -7.99 5.25
C PHE A 185 3.12 -6.77 6.08
N GLN A 186 1.99 -6.13 5.75
CA GLN A 186 1.49 -4.99 6.52
C GLN A 186 1.03 -5.38 7.93
N THR A 187 0.27 -6.49 8.04
CA THR A 187 -0.30 -6.90 9.31
C THR A 187 0.06 -8.34 9.66
N GLU A 188 -0.04 -8.67 10.94
CA GLU A 188 0.08 -10.04 11.42
C GLU A 188 -0.90 -10.98 10.70
N HIS A 189 -2.13 -10.51 10.42
CA HIS A 189 -3.14 -11.34 9.77
C HIS A 189 -2.78 -11.68 8.32
N ASP A 190 -2.04 -10.81 7.63
CA ASP A 190 -1.57 -11.08 6.26
C ASP A 190 -0.46 -12.13 6.27
N ARG A 191 0.49 -12.02 7.21
CA ARG A 191 1.51 -13.06 7.45
C ARG A 191 0.86 -14.40 7.78
N ASP A 192 -0.13 -14.40 8.67
CA ASP A 192 -0.77 -15.64 9.13
C ASP A 192 -1.55 -16.33 8.02
N ARG A 193 -2.14 -15.57 7.08
CA ARG A 193 -2.77 -16.15 5.87
C ARG A 193 -1.75 -16.78 4.92
N PHE A 194 -0.57 -16.17 4.78
CA PHE A 194 0.53 -16.81 4.06
C PHE A 194 0.93 -18.13 4.73
N PHE A 195 1.09 -18.14 6.06
CA PHE A 195 1.36 -19.37 6.80
C PHE A 195 0.25 -20.41 6.70
N ASP A 196 -1.01 -19.99 6.71
CA ASP A 196 -2.15 -20.88 6.54
C ASP A 196 -2.14 -21.54 5.15
N TYR A 197 -1.91 -20.77 4.09
CA TYR A 197 -1.72 -21.31 2.74
C TYR A 197 -0.56 -22.32 2.69
N VAL A 198 0.60 -21.97 3.28
CA VAL A 198 1.78 -22.85 3.27
C VAL A 198 1.48 -24.19 3.96
N ARG A 199 0.77 -24.19 5.09
CA ARG A 199 0.44 -25.43 5.82
C ARG A 199 -0.64 -26.24 5.11
N MET A 200 -1.73 -25.58 4.72
CA MET A 200 -2.97 -26.25 4.34
C MET A 200 -3.04 -26.58 2.84
N GLU A 201 -2.49 -25.72 1.98
CA GLU A 201 -2.51 -25.91 0.53
C GLU A 201 -1.19 -26.49 0.02
N ALA A 202 -0.05 -25.96 0.47
CA ALA A 202 1.27 -26.35 -0.05
C ALA A 202 1.94 -27.52 0.70
N GLY A 203 1.37 -27.97 1.82
CA GLY A 203 1.92 -29.07 2.64
C GLY A 203 3.28 -28.74 3.31
N GLY A 204 3.59 -27.46 3.47
CA GLY A 204 4.80 -26.97 4.12
C GLY A 204 4.72 -26.96 5.65
N SER A 205 5.80 -26.51 6.28
CA SER A 205 5.90 -26.40 7.75
C SER A 205 6.31 -25.00 8.19
N ILE A 206 5.85 -24.57 9.36
CA ILE A 206 6.14 -23.26 9.94
C ILE A 206 6.81 -23.45 11.30
N LEU A 207 7.95 -22.80 11.51
CA LEU A 207 8.70 -22.78 12.77
C LEU A 207 9.03 -21.33 13.14
N GLY A 208 8.32 -20.78 14.14
CA GLY A 208 8.43 -19.37 14.49
C GLY A 208 8.01 -18.49 13.32
N ASP A 209 8.94 -17.66 12.83
CA ASP A 209 8.78 -16.80 11.66
C ASP A 209 9.27 -17.43 10.36
N LYS A 210 9.72 -18.69 10.37
CA LYS A 210 10.24 -19.38 9.18
C LYS A 210 9.19 -20.30 8.57
N ALA A 211 8.94 -20.15 7.28
CA ALA A 211 8.17 -21.09 6.48
C ALA A 211 9.11 -21.97 5.63
N ARG A 212 8.88 -23.28 5.61
CA ARG A 212 9.61 -24.24 4.77
C ARG A 212 8.65 -24.97 3.85
N CYS A 213 8.86 -24.80 2.55
CA CYS A 213 8.11 -25.45 1.48
C CYS A 213 8.94 -25.40 0.19
N PHE A 214 8.58 -26.20 -0.82
CA PHE A 214 9.22 -26.18 -2.16
C PHE A 214 10.76 -26.27 -2.12
N GLY A 215 11.31 -27.02 -1.14
CA GLY A 215 12.75 -27.19 -0.97
C GLY A 215 13.50 -25.96 -0.43
N ARG A 216 12.81 -24.89 -0.04
CA ARG A 216 13.40 -23.64 0.46
C ARG A 216 12.83 -23.26 1.83
N THR A 217 13.51 -22.35 2.51
CA THR A 217 13.04 -21.74 3.76
C THR A 217 13.05 -20.23 3.58
N VAL A 218 11.96 -19.57 3.95
CA VAL A 218 11.79 -18.12 3.88
C VAL A 218 11.37 -17.59 5.25
N THR A 219 11.90 -16.43 5.64
CA THR A 219 11.47 -15.72 6.85
C THR A 219 10.25 -14.88 6.51
N ALA A 220 9.17 -14.93 7.26
CA ALA A 220 7.95 -14.14 7.03
C ALA A 220 7.54 -13.40 8.30
N ARG A 221 7.50 -12.06 8.21
CA ARG A 221 7.19 -11.15 9.32
C ARG A 221 6.22 -10.06 8.87
N HIS A 222 5.69 -9.29 9.82
CA HIS A 222 4.90 -8.11 9.51
C HIS A 222 5.64 -6.84 9.94
N PHE A 223 5.57 -5.81 9.11
CA PHE A 223 6.18 -4.50 9.32
C PHE A 223 5.15 -3.45 8.88
N PRO A 224 4.29 -2.95 9.78
CA PRO A 224 3.23 -2.03 9.41
C PRO A 224 3.84 -0.71 8.94
N ILE A 225 3.61 -0.32 7.68
CA ILE A 225 4.21 0.90 7.14
C ILE A 225 3.65 2.16 7.82
N GLY A 226 4.54 3.07 8.22
CA GLY A 226 4.22 4.38 8.80
C GLY A 226 4.14 5.50 7.78
N ILE A 227 4.06 6.74 8.29
CA ILE A 227 4.26 7.96 7.50
C ILE A 227 5.42 8.75 8.09
N ASP A 228 5.94 9.71 7.33
CA ASP A 228 6.80 10.77 7.87
C ASP A 228 5.88 11.74 8.62
N ALA A 229 5.66 11.47 9.91
CA ALA A 229 4.66 12.15 10.72
C ALA A 229 5.02 13.62 10.93
N ASP A 230 6.28 13.90 11.29
CA ASP A 230 6.78 15.25 11.58
C ASP A 230 6.67 16.15 10.35
N ASN A 231 7.08 15.67 9.18
CA ASN A 231 6.96 16.41 7.93
C ASN A 231 5.50 16.66 7.53
N PHE A 232 4.58 15.74 7.86
CA PHE A 232 3.15 15.96 7.59
C PHE A 232 2.52 17.00 8.53
N VAL A 233 3.01 17.09 9.77
CA VAL A 233 2.67 18.20 10.68
C VAL A 233 3.14 19.52 10.07
N GLU A 234 4.40 19.59 9.62
CA GLU A 234 4.95 20.78 8.96
C GLU A 234 4.20 21.16 7.66
N PHE A 235 3.70 20.16 6.92
CA PHE A 235 2.88 20.40 5.73
C PHE A 235 1.59 21.15 6.04
N ALA A 236 0.94 20.84 7.16
CA ALA A 236 -0.24 21.57 7.60
C ALA A 236 0.09 23.03 8.00
N GLU A 237 1.31 23.28 8.47
CA GLU A 237 1.81 24.60 8.88
C GLU A 237 2.44 25.42 7.75
N SER A 238 2.75 24.78 6.62
CA SER A 238 3.28 25.42 5.43
C SER A 238 2.35 26.51 4.86
N GLU A 239 2.89 27.43 4.07
CA GLU A 239 2.10 28.51 3.43
C GLU A 239 0.90 27.96 2.65
N GLU A 240 1.10 26.91 1.85
CA GLU A 240 0.01 26.28 1.08
C GLU A 240 -0.98 25.55 2.01
N GLY A 241 -0.50 24.88 3.06
CA GLY A 241 -1.35 24.24 4.06
C GLY A 241 -2.25 25.24 4.79
N GLN A 242 -1.66 26.33 5.31
CA GLN A 242 -2.38 27.40 6.01
C GLN A 242 -3.36 28.16 5.11
N LYS A 243 -2.99 28.34 3.83
CA LYS A 243 -3.89 28.91 2.82
C LYS A 243 -5.13 28.04 2.61
N GLN A 244 -4.97 26.73 2.43
CA GLN A 244 -6.12 25.83 2.26
C GLN A 244 -6.94 25.71 3.55
N PHE A 245 -6.28 25.68 4.71
CA PHE A 245 -6.95 25.68 6.01
C PHE A 245 -7.85 26.91 6.18
N THR A 246 -7.30 28.10 5.98
CA THR A 246 -8.03 29.38 6.12
C THR A 246 -9.16 29.48 5.10
N SER A 247 -8.88 29.20 3.83
CA SER A 247 -9.88 29.22 2.77
C SER A 247 -11.04 28.27 3.05
N MET A 248 -10.76 27.08 3.59
CA MET A 248 -11.79 26.13 3.95
C MET A 248 -12.61 26.60 5.15
N ARG A 249 -11.96 27.12 6.21
CA ARG A 249 -12.65 27.68 7.39
C ARG A 249 -13.60 28.83 7.03
N ASP A 250 -13.15 29.73 6.16
CA ASP A 250 -13.96 30.84 5.65
C ASP A 250 -15.17 30.35 4.84
N MET A 251 -14.96 29.34 4.00
CA MET A 251 -16.04 28.72 3.20
C MET A 251 -17.07 28.02 4.09
N LEU A 252 -16.64 27.36 5.17
CA LEU A 252 -17.54 26.64 6.07
C LEU A 252 -18.44 27.57 6.88
N ARG A 253 -18.03 28.81 7.16
CA ARG A 253 -18.81 29.80 7.94
C ARG A 253 -19.38 29.22 9.26
N GLY A 254 -18.56 28.44 9.96
CA GLY A 254 -18.93 27.77 11.22
C GLY A 254 -19.61 26.40 11.08
N ARG A 255 -19.88 25.92 9.86
CA ARG A 255 -20.36 24.56 9.60
C ARG A 255 -19.24 23.54 9.81
N LYS A 256 -19.63 22.30 10.12
CA LYS A 256 -18.71 21.17 10.26
C LYS A 256 -18.36 20.57 8.89
N GLN A 257 -17.22 19.92 8.83
CA GLN A 257 -16.75 19.25 7.61
C GLN A 257 -16.30 17.83 7.91
N VAL A 258 -16.76 16.92 7.06
CA VAL A 258 -16.24 15.56 6.92
C VAL A 258 -15.33 15.55 5.69
N ILE A 259 -14.18 14.88 5.76
CA ILE A 259 -13.27 14.72 4.63
C ILE A 259 -12.98 13.25 4.34
N GLY A 260 -13.07 12.89 3.06
CA GLY A 260 -12.56 11.64 2.52
C GLY A 260 -11.51 11.94 1.45
N VAL A 261 -10.35 11.28 1.53
CA VAL A 261 -9.28 11.43 0.54
C VAL A 261 -8.85 10.03 0.12
N ASP A 262 -9.19 9.63 -1.10
CA ASP A 262 -8.88 8.30 -1.59
C ASP A 262 -8.70 8.33 -3.09
N ARG A 263 -7.76 7.54 -3.62
CA ARG A 263 -7.76 7.26 -5.06
C ARG A 263 -9.13 6.70 -5.46
N LEU A 264 -9.59 7.05 -6.64
CA LEU A 264 -10.79 6.45 -7.22
C LEU A 264 -10.53 4.97 -7.45
N ASP A 265 -10.94 4.10 -6.54
CA ASP A 265 -10.61 2.68 -6.50
C ASP A 265 -11.69 1.94 -5.71
N TYR A 266 -12.20 0.83 -6.25
CA TYR A 266 -13.34 0.10 -5.69
C TYR A 266 -13.07 -0.54 -4.33
N THR A 267 -11.80 -0.57 -3.89
CA THR A 267 -11.41 -1.03 -2.56
C THR A 267 -11.76 -0.03 -1.45
N LYS A 268 -12.01 1.24 -1.82
CA LYS A 268 -12.10 2.38 -0.89
C LYS A 268 -13.49 2.61 -0.28
N GLY A 269 -14.47 1.81 -0.68
CA GLY A 269 -15.83 1.87 -0.13
C GLY A 269 -16.48 3.24 -0.29
N LEU A 270 -16.23 3.91 -1.43
CA LEU A 270 -16.72 5.26 -1.70
C LEU A 270 -18.26 5.31 -1.87
N PRO A 271 -18.92 4.34 -2.54
CA PRO A 271 -20.38 4.29 -2.57
C PRO A 271 -20.96 4.12 -1.16
N GLU A 272 -20.44 3.19 -0.37
CA GLU A 272 -20.89 2.95 1.01
C GLU A 272 -20.71 4.20 1.88
N ARG A 273 -19.63 4.95 1.66
CA ARG A 273 -19.37 6.25 2.31
C ARG A 273 -20.43 7.30 1.98
N PHE A 274 -20.79 7.43 0.70
CA PHE A 274 -21.80 8.40 0.26
C PHE A 274 -23.17 8.02 0.79
N ASN A 275 -23.51 6.73 0.76
CA ASN A 275 -24.74 6.20 1.35
C ASN A 275 -24.80 6.46 2.87
N ALA A 276 -23.70 6.29 3.60
CA ALA A 276 -23.66 6.58 5.03
C ALA A 276 -23.85 8.06 5.35
N PHE A 277 -23.24 8.93 4.54
CA PHE A 277 -23.42 10.38 4.71
C PHE A 277 -24.86 10.80 4.38
N GLU A 278 -25.44 10.26 3.30
CA GLU A 278 -26.84 10.45 2.97
C GLU A 278 -27.75 9.99 4.11
N ARG A 279 -27.50 8.78 4.63
CA ARG A 279 -28.26 8.20 5.73
C ARG A 279 -28.17 9.04 7.00
N MET A 280 -27.00 9.60 7.31
CA MET A 280 -26.82 10.53 8.44
C MET A 280 -27.68 11.78 8.26
N LEU A 281 -27.77 12.34 7.05
CA LEU A 281 -28.64 13.47 6.77
C LEU A 281 -30.12 13.10 6.89
N GLU A 282 -30.50 11.87 6.55
CA GLU A 282 -31.87 11.36 6.73
C GLU A 282 -32.24 11.25 8.22
N ASP A 283 -31.42 10.53 8.99
CA ASP A 283 -31.67 10.18 10.39
C ASP A 283 -31.45 11.37 11.35
N HIS A 284 -30.58 12.31 10.98
CA HIS A 284 -30.23 13.49 11.80
C HIS A 284 -30.51 14.80 11.05
N PRO A 285 -31.77 15.27 11.01
CA PRO A 285 -32.14 16.53 10.36
C PRO A 285 -31.37 17.75 10.90
N ASP A 286 -30.90 17.71 12.15
CA ASP A 286 -30.07 18.76 12.76
C ASP A 286 -28.68 18.91 12.11
N LYS A 287 -28.22 17.90 11.37
CA LYS A 287 -26.96 17.97 10.60
C LYS A 287 -27.13 18.61 9.22
N ARG A 288 -28.36 18.70 8.70
CA ARG A 288 -28.64 19.34 7.41
C ARG A 288 -28.33 20.83 7.47
N GLY A 289 -27.71 21.38 6.43
CA GLY A 289 -27.23 22.77 6.43
C GLY A 289 -26.02 23.03 7.33
N GLN A 290 -25.69 22.12 8.25
CA GLN A 290 -24.63 22.28 9.26
C GLN A 290 -23.37 21.48 8.95
N THR A 291 -23.44 20.46 8.10
CA THR A 291 -22.30 19.58 7.78
C THR A 291 -22.17 19.36 6.28
N SER A 292 -20.95 19.37 5.75
CA SER A 292 -20.66 18.98 4.36
C SER A 292 -19.57 17.91 4.29
N LEU A 293 -19.70 16.98 3.36
CA LEU A 293 -18.66 16.03 2.97
C LEU A 293 -17.81 16.63 1.85
N LEU A 294 -16.49 16.65 2.03
CA LEU A 294 -15.53 16.86 0.95
C LEU A 294 -14.90 15.52 0.60
N GLN A 295 -15.17 15.02 -0.60
CA GLN A 295 -14.51 13.84 -1.14
C GLN A 295 -13.50 14.26 -2.20
N VAL A 296 -12.22 14.06 -1.93
CA VAL A 296 -11.14 14.21 -2.91
C VAL A 296 -10.83 12.83 -3.49
N ALA A 297 -11.00 12.69 -4.80
CA ALA A 297 -10.82 11.44 -5.52
C ALA A 297 -9.94 11.61 -6.76
N PRO A 298 -8.60 11.65 -6.61
CA PRO A 298 -7.73 11.69 -7.78
C PRO A 298 -7.99 10.49 -8.70
N PRO A 299 -8.08 10.70 -10.03
CA PRO A 299 -8.24 9.61 -10.98
C PRO A 299 -7.13 8.56 -10.83
N SER A 300 -7.50 7.29 -11.00
CA SER A 300 -6.57 6.16 -10.95
C SER A 300 -6.95 5.16 -12.03
N ARG A 301 -5.95 4.62 -12.74
CA ARG A 301 -6.11 3.52 -13.71
C ARG A 301 -7.30 3.75 -14.66
N SER A 302 -7.34 4.93 -15.30
CA SER A 302 -8.47 5.38 -16.13
C SER A 302 -8.77 4.48 -17.33
N ASP A 303 -7.83 3.62 -17.72
CA ASP A 303 -7.98 2.70 -18.86
C ASP A 303 -8.67 1.38 -18.48
N VAL A 304 -8.95 1.18 -17.18
CA VAL A 304 -9.57 -0.03 -16.65
C VAL A 304 -11.07 0.22 -16.42
N THR A 305 -11.94 -0.61 -17.01
CA THR A 305 -13.40 -0.42 -17.05
C THR A 305 -14.01 -0.27 -15.66
N GLU A 306 -13.61 -1.09 -14.69
CA GLU A 306 -14.15 -1.07 -13.33
C GLU A 306 -13.93 0.29 -12.63
N TYR A 307 -12.88 1.03 -13.00
CA TYR A 307 -12.59 2.36 -12.47
C TYR A 307 -13.45 3.44 -13.13
N GLN A 308 -13.79 3.26 -14.41
CA GLN A 308 -14.71 4.14 -15.14
C GLN A 308 -16.14 3.99 -14.60
N ASP A 309 -16.58 2.75 -14.37
CA ASP A 309 -17.91 2.46 -13.83
C ASP A 309 -18.09 3.06 -12.43
N LEU A 310 -17.11 2.85 -11.53
CA LEU A 310 -17.12 3.44 -10.20
C LEU A 310 -17.17 4.98 -10.26
N ARG A 311 -16.49 5.59 -11.22
CA ARG A 311 -16.53 7.05 -11.41
C ARG A 311 -17.96 7.52 -11.68
N LEU A 312 -18.61 6.89 -12.65
CA LEU A 312 -19.97 7.25 -13.07
C LEU A 312 -20.97 7.04 -11.95
N GLU A 313 -20.82 5.95 -11.20
CA GLU A 313 -21.62 5.67 -9.99
C GLU A 313 -21.50 6.82 -8.98
N LEU A 314 -20.27 7.20 -8.60
CA LEU A 314 -20.04 8.26 -7.61
C LEU A 314 -20.50 9.65 -8.09
N GLU A 315 -20.32 9.97 -9.38
CA GLU A 315 -20.85 11.21 -9.97
C GLU A 315 -22.39 11.24 -9.88
N GLY A 316 -23.05 10.12 -10.18
CA GLY A 316 -24.50 9.96 -10.03
C GLY A 316 -24.97 10.09 -8.59
N MET A 317 -24.31 9.41 -7.65
CA MET A 317 -24.63 9.47 -6.22
C MET A 317 -24.45 10.87 -5.65
N ALA A 318 -23.35 11.56 -5.97
CA ALA A 318 -23.13 12.93 -5.53
C ALA A 318 -24.21 13.87 -6.09
N GLY A 319 -24.61 13.70 -7.35
CA GLY A 319 -25.70 14.45 -7.97
C GLY A 319 -27.04 14.21 -7.28
N HIS A 320 -27.38 12.95 -7.00
CA HIS A 320 -28.59 12.55 -6.29
C HIS A 320 -28.67 13.15 -4.88
N ILE A 321 -27.63 12.97 -4.07
CA ILE A 321 -27.58 13.45 -2.68
C ILE A 321 -27.65 14.99 -2.64
N ASN A 322 -26.90 15.66 -3.51
CA ASN A 322 -27.00 17.12 -3.62
C ASN A 322 -28.39 17.56 -4.09
N GLY A 323 -29.00 16.89 -5.06
CA GLY A 323 -30.36 17.20 -5.51
C GLY A 323 -31.43 17.04 -4.43
N ARG A 324 -31.25 16.08 -3.52
CA ARG A 324 -32.17 15.81 -2.41
C ARG A 324 -32.05 16.80 -1.25
N PHE A 325 -30.82 17.17 -0.88
CA PHE A 325 -30.56 17.89 0.38
C PHE A 325 -29.99 19.31 0.21
N ALA A 326 -29.52 19.70 -0.97
CA ALA A 326 -28.91 21.03 -1.12
C ALA A 326 -29.90 22.17 -0.86
N GLU A 327 -29.35 23.26 -0.37
CA GLU A 327 -30.03 24.55 -0.24
C GLU A 327 -29.26 25.61 -1.04
N PHE A 328 -29.86 26.77 -1.27
CA PHE A 328 -29.23 27.85 -2.06
C PHE A 328 -27.83 28.26 -1.55
N ASN A 329 -27.53 28.02 -0.27
CA ASN A 329 -26.26 28.34 0.38
C ASN A 329 -25.53 27.10 0.92
N TRP A 330 -25.93 25.89 0.57
CA TRP A 330 -25.34 24.65 1.11
C TRP A 330 -25.30 23.53 0.08
N THR A 331 -24.09 22.98 -0.12
CA THR A 331 -23.86 21.77 -0.90
C THR A 331 -23.45 20.63 0.04
N PRO A 332 -24.29 19.58 0.18
CA PRO A 332 -24.01 18.43 1.05
C PRO A 332 -22.69 17.73 0.71
N ILE A 333 -22.48 17.36 -0.55
CA ILE A 333 -21.28 16.65 -1.01
C ILE A 333 -20.52 17.49 -2.03
N ARG A 334 -19.27 17.80 -1.71
CA ARG A 334 -18.28 18.39 -2.62
C ARG A 334 -17.35 17.29 -3.11
N TYR A 335 -17.59 16.80 -4.31
CA TYR A 335 -16.81 15.72 -4.93
C TYR A 335 -15.81 16.28 -5.94
N LEU A 336 -14.52 16.04 -5.72
CA LEU A 336 -13.42 16.60 -6.50
C LEU A 336 -12.57 15.51 -7.15
N ASN A 337 -12.73 15.34 -8.47
CA ASN A 337 -11.97 14.39 -9.29
C ASN A 337 -10.63 14.94 -9.77
N ARG A 338 -9.80 15.43 -8.84
CA ARG A 338 -8.47 15.97 -9.16
C ARG A 338 -7.45 15.69 -8.06
N SER A 339 -6.19 15.65 -8.46
CA SER A 339 -5.07 15.56 -7.52
C SER A 339 -4.83 16.90 -6.82
N PHE A 340 -4.40 16.82 -5.56
CA PHE A 340 -3.95 17.95 -4.76
C PHE A 340 -2.52 17.69 -4.30
N ALA A 341 -1.76 18.76 -4.09
CA ALA A 341 -0.47 18.67 -3.41
C ALA A 341 -0.68 18.18 -1.96
N ARG A 342 0.31 17.46 -1.41
CA ARG A 342 0.22 16.92 -0.05
C ARG A 342 0.08 18.02 1.01
N GLN A 343 0.76 19.16 0.83
CA GLN A 343 0.61 20.34 1.69
C GLN A 343 -0.83 20.86 1.72
N ALA A 344 -1.46 20.96 0.54
CA ALA A 344 -2.86 21.37 0.42
C ALA A 344 -3.80 20.37 1.12
N LEU A 345 -3.57 19.06 0.96
CA LEU A 345 -4.34 18.03 1.65
C LEU A 345 -4.17 18.09 3.16
N ALA A 346 -2.97 18.35 3.68
CA ALA A 346 -2.73 18.52 5.11
C ALA A 346 -3.55 19.68 5.69
N GLY A 347 -3.56 20.83 5.01
CA GLY A 347 -4.40 21.97 5.37
C GLY A 347 -5.91 21.67 5.35
N LEU A 348 -6.39 20.95 4.33
CA LEU A 348 -7.78 20.50 4.23
C LEU A 348 -8.15 19.50 5.33
N CYS A 349 -7.25 18.58 5.67
CA CYS A 349 -7.42 17.63 6.78
C CYS A 349 -7.50 18.36 8.12
N ARG A 350 -6.61 19.33 8.37
CA ARG A 350 -6.60 20.15 9.59
C ARG A 350 -7.88 20.98 9.74
N ALA A 351 -8.48 21.43 8.64
CA ALA A 351 -9.75 22.16 8.66
C ALA A 351 -10.98 21.27 8.90
N SER A 352 -10.82 19.95 8.79
CA SER A 352 -11.93 18.99 8.78
C SER A 352 -12.15 18.35 10.15
N HIS A 353 -13.40 18.35 10.59
CA HIS A 353 -13.80 17.88 11.93
C HIS A 353 -13.85 16.36 12.02
N VAL A 354 -14.06 15.67 10.88
CA VAL A 354 -14.07 14.22 10.80
C VAL A 354 -13.28 13.76 9.58
N GLY A 355 -12.31 12.87 9.79
CA GLY A 355 -11.62 12.13 8.74
C GLY A 355 -12.34 10.81 8.51
N LEU A 356 -12.91 10.61 7.33
CA LEU A 356 -13.75 9.45 7.01
C LEU A 356 -13.00 8.50 6.08
N VAL A 357 -12.43 7.45 6.68
CA VAL A 357 -11.59 6.46 5.98
C VAL A 357 -12.27 5.09 6.04
N THR A 358 -13.03 4.77 5.00
CA THR A 358 -13.97 3.63 4.99
C THR A 358 -13.66 2.53 3.96
N PRO A 359 -12.39 2.13 3.72
CA PRO A 359 -12.12 1.11 2.71
C PRO A 359 -12.77 -0.22 3.07
N LEU A 360 -13.32 -0.90 2.06
CA LEU A 360 -13.81 -2.27 2.15
C LEU A 360 -12.65 -3.24 2.46
N ARG A 361 -11.47 -2.93 1.91
CA ARG A 361 -10.22 -3.63 2.22
C ARG A 361 -9.04 -2.73 1.89
N ASP A 362 -8.06 -2.63 2.78
CA ASP A 362 -6.84 -1.87 2.54
C ASP A 362 -5.67 -2.48 3.31
N GLY A 363 -4.50 -2.58 2.66
CA GLY A 363 -3.30 -3.14 3.27
C GLY A 363 -2.86 -2.34 4.49
N MET A 364 -3.00 -1.01 4.45
CA MET A 364 -2.70 -0.14 5.58
C MET A 364 -3.64 1.07 5.65
N ASN A 365 -3.70 1.86 4.58
CA ASN A 365 -4.30 3.20 4.49
C ASN A 365 -3.51 4.30 5.24
N LEU A 366 -2.64 5.01 4.52
CA LEU A 366 -1.83 6.10 5.07
C LEU A 366 -2.60 7.40 5.27
N VAL A 367 -3.71 7.58 4.55
CA VAL A 367 -4.57 8.77 4.72
C VAL A 367 -5.13 8.84 6.14
N ALA A 368 -5.42 7.70 6.77
CA ALA A 368 -5.80 7.66 8.18
C ALA A 368 -4.72 8.24 9.11
N LYS A 369 -3.45 7.87 8.88
CA LYS A 369 -2.30 8.37 9.66
C LYS A 369 -2.04 9.86 9.37
N GLU A 370 -2.10 10.25 8.10
CA GLU A 370 -1.95 11.63 7.63
C GLU A 370 -3.02 12.55 8.22
N TYR A 371 -4.28 12.10 8.28
CA TYR A 371 -5.36 12.87 8.88
C TYR A 371 -5.08 13.20 10.34
N VAL A 372 -4.62 12.21 11.13
CA VAL A 372 -4.27 12.38 12.55
C VAL A 372 -3.07 13.30 12.72
N ALA A 373 -2.03 13.12 11.91
CA ALA A 373 -0.83 13.96 11.95
C ALA A 373 -1.12 15.43 11.61
N ALA A 374 -2.07 15.71 10.73
CA ALA A 374 -2.41 17.10 10.36
C ALA A 374 -3.20 17.87 11.43
N GLN A 375 -3.83 17.19 12.40
CA GLN A 375 -4.74 17.85 13.35
C GLN A 375 -4.01 18.81 14.30
N ASP A 376 -4.74 19.82 14.75
CA ASP A 376 -4.33 20.65 15.88
C ASP A 376 -4.59 19.91 17.19
N PRO A 377 -3.59 19.65 18.05
CA PRO A 377 -3.80 19.00 19.34
C PRO A 377 -4.77 19.75 20.27
N GLU A 378 -4.93 21.07 20.09
CA GLU A 378 -5.82 21.88 20.93
C GLU A 378 -7.29 21.82 20.49
N ASP A 379 -7.58 21.46 19.24
CA ASP A 379 -8.94 21.23 18.73
C ASP A 379 -8.95 20.16 17.62
N PRO A 380 -8.60 18.90 17.92
CA PRO A 380 -8.40 17.88 16.89
C PRO A 380 -9.72 17.31 16.40
N GLY A 381 -9.83 17.03 15.11
CA GLY A 381 -10.94 16.27 14.56
C GLY A 381 -10.95 14.78 14.97
N VAL A 382 -11.96 14.05 14.51
CA VAL A 382 -12.17 12.63 14.83
C VAL A 382 -11.90 11.75 13.61
N LEU A 383 -11.07 10.73 13.77
CA LEU A 383 -10.89 9.71 12.74
C LEU A 383 -11.99 8.64 12.85
N VAL A 384 -12.76 8.45 11.78
CA VAL A 384 -13.66 7.32 11.56
C VAL A 384 -12.97 6.35 10.60
N LEU A 385 -12.71 5.12 11.04
CA LEU A 385 -11.81 4.19 10.35
C LEU A 385 -12.45 2.81 10.16
N SER A 386 -12.40 2.29 8.93
CA SER A 386 -12.80 0.92 8.64
C SER A 386 -11.94 -0.09 9.40
N ARG A 387 -12.59 -1.09 10.02
CA ARG A 387 -11.93 -2.25 10.61
C ARG A 387 -11.15 -3.12 9.60
N PHE A 388 -11.32 -2.88 8.30
CA PHE A 388 -10.67 -3.61 7.21
C PHE A 388 -9.47 -2.86 6.59
N ALA A 389 -9.10 -1.70 7.15
CA ALA A 389 -7.81 -1.07 6.90
C ALA A 389 -6.75 -1.65 7.84
N GLY A 390 -5.54 -1.93 7.35
CA GLY A 390 -4.43 -2.37 8.20
C GLY A 390 -4.13 -1.40 9.35
N ALA A 391 -4.31 -0.09 9.14
CA ALA A 391 -4.12 0.94 10.15
C ALA A 391 -5.01 0.74 11.37
N ALA A 392 -6.18 0.10 11.25
CA ALA A 392 -7.06 -0.17 12.39
C ALA A 392 -6.43 -1.09 13.44
N LYS A 393 -5.35 -1.82 13.10
CA LYS A 393 -4.58 -2.61 14.07
C LYS A 393 -3.77 -1.73 15.04
N GLN A 394 -3.29 -0.58 14.56
CA GLN A 394 -2.51 0.41 15.32
C GLN A 394 -3.38 1.56 15.86
N MET A 395 -4.49 1.89 15.19
CA MET A 395 -5.31 3.08 15.44
C MET A 395 -6.63 2.75 16.16
N ARG A 396 -6.55 2.05 17.30
CA ARG A 396 -7.74 1.52 18.02
C ARG A 396 -8.62 2.60 18.65
N ASP A 397 -8.06 3.77 18.94
CA ASP A 397 -8.77 4.92 19.51
C ASP A 397 -9.58 5.71 18.47
N ALA A 398 -9.48 5.35 17.19
CA ALA A 398 -10.37 5.83 16.15
C ALA A 398 -11.81 5.33 16.39
N VAL A 399 -12.78 5.99 15.78
CA VAL A 399 -14.14 5.47 15.68
C VAL A 399 -14.14 4.34 14.63
N ILE A 400 -13.95 3.10 15.10
CA ILE A 400 -13.90 1.92 14.23
C ILE A 400 -15.30 1.57 13.71
N ILE A 401 -15.41 1.40 12.40
CA ILE A 401 -16.65 1.04 11.71
C ILE A 401 -16.52 -0.23 10.88
N ASN A 402 -17.67 -0.80 10.51
CA ASN A 402 -17.77 -1.79 9.46
C ASN A 402 -18.40 -1.10 8.22
N PRO A 403 -17.68 -0.94 7.10
CA PRO A 403 -18.19 -0.25 5.92
C PRO A 403 -19.35 -0.97 5.22
N TYR A 404 -19.63 -2.23 5.57
CA TYR A 404 -20.83 -2.94 5.09
C TYR A 404 -22.09 -2.60 5.89
N ASP A 405 -21.95 -1.87 7.00
CA ASP A 405 -23.06 -1.42 7.85
C ASP A 405 -23.27 0.08 7.67
N VAL A 406 -24.11 0.44 6.69
CA VAL A 406 -24.43 1.84 6.37
C VAL A 406 -25.04 2.57 7.55
N GLN A 407 -25.90 1.91 8.34
CA GLN A 407 -26.49 2.50 9.54
C GLN A 407 -25.42 2.74 10.60
N GLY A 408 -24.58 1.74 10.88
CA GLY A 408 -23.48 1.87 11.84
C GLY A 408 -22.49 2.97 11.45
N MET A 409 -22.24 3.19 10.15
CA MET A 409 -21.43 4.32 9.69
C MET A 409 -22.14 5.67 9.87
N SER A 410 -23.45 5.75 9.62
CA SER A 410 -24.26 6.95 9.88
C SER A 410 -24.18 7.34 11.36
N ASP A 411 -24.43 6.39 12.26
CA ASP A 411 -24.38 6.61 13.71
C ASP A 411 -22.96 7.02 14.18
N ALA A 412 -21.93 6.39 13.59
CA ALA A 412 -20.54 6.73 13.86
C ALA A 412 -20.17 8.14 13.41
N LEU A 413 -20.69 8.60 12.25
CA LEU A 413 -20.50 9.95 11.76
C LEU A 413 -21.18 10.99 12.66
N ALA A 414 -22.43 10.75 13.04
CA ALA A 414 -23.16 11.62 13.95
C ALA A 414 -22.42 11.75 15.29
N ARG A 415 -21.99 10.61 15.87
CA ARG A 415 -21.19 10.58 17.09
C ARG A 415 -19.86 11.33 16.93
N ALA A 416 -19.14 11.13 15.83
CA ALA A 416 -17.86 11.79 15.58
C ALA A 416 -18.01 13.32 15.47
N LEU A 417 -19.08 13.78 14.82
CA LEU A 417 -19.39 15.20 14.71
C LEU A 417 -19.73 15.82 16.07
N ASP A 418 -20.43 15.10 16.94
CA ASP A 418 -20.87 15.60 18.25
C ASP A 418 -19.90 15.31 19.41
N MET A 419 -18.74 14.72 19.11
CA MET A 419 -17.77 14.31 20.12
C MET A 419 -17.23 15.51 20.93
N PRO A 420 -17.32 15.48 22.28
CA PRO A 420 -16.80 16.54 23.13
C PRO A 420 -15.29 16.74 22.95
N LEU A 421 -14.81 17.98 23.11
CA LEU A 421 -13.40 18.33 22.91
C LEU A 421 -12.43 17.45 23.72
N GLU A 422 -12.72 17.20 24.99
CA GLU A 422 -11.86 16.36 25.85
C GLU A 422 -11.71 14.93 25.31
N GLU A 423 -12.80 14.32 24.83
CA GLU A 423 -12.72 12.98 24.22
C GLU A 423 -11.94 13.02 22.91
N ARG A 424 -12.12 14.08 22.08
CA ARG A 424 -11.35 14.25 20.83
C ARG A 424 -9.86 14.36 21.11
N LYS A 425 -9.46 15.19 22.08
CA LYS A 425 -8.06 15.34 22.51
C LYS A 425 -7.47 14.03 23.00
N GLN A 426 -8.18 13.30 23.86
CA GLN A 426 -7.73 12.01 24.38
C GLN A 426 -7.47 10.99 23.26
N ARG A 427 -8.43 10.84 22.33
CA ARG A 427 -8.29 9.92 21.19
C ARG A 427 -7.17 10.35 20.26
N HIS A 428 -7.12 11.64 19.91
CA HIS A 428 -6.08 12.18 19.03
C HIS A 428 -4.69 11.96 19.60
N GLN A 429 -4.47 12.24 20.89
CA GLN A 429 -3.18 12.05 21.54
C GLN A 429 -2.71 10.59 21.48
N ALA A 430 -3.61 9.63 21.74
CA ALA A 430 -3.30 8.21 21.64
C ALA A 430 -2.96 7.78 20.20
N LEU A 431 -3.74 8.26 19.23
CA LEU A 431 -3.51 7.98 17.81
C LEU A 431 -2.20 8.60 17.31
N LEU A 432 -1.93 9.85 17.65
CA LEU A 432 -0.74 10.57 17.23
C LEU A 432 0.51 9.91 17.79
N LYS A 433 0.50 9.50 19.06
CA LYS A 433 1.61 8.75 19.66
C LYS A 433 1.98 7.51 18.84
N ASN A 434 0.98 6.71 18.43
CA ASN A 434 1.24 5.51 17.62
C ASN A 434 1.75 5.87 16.22
N VAL A 435 1.24 6.94 15.60
CA VAL A 435 1.70 7.41 14.28
C VAL A 435 3.15 7.92 14.33
N SER A 436 3.56 8.55 15.42
CA SER A 436 4.93 9.04 15.63
C SER A 436 5.92 7.96 16.05
N ASP A 437 5.50 7.00 16.88
CA ASP A 437 6.39 5.92 17.35
C ASP A 437 6.66 4.86 16.26
N GLU A 438 5.63 4.54 15.46
CA GLU A 438 5.69 3.56 14.35
C GLU A 438 5.62 4.29 13.00
N ASP A 439 6.52 5.26 12.84
CA ASP A 439 6.66 6.10 11.66
C ASP A 439 7.30 5.34 10.48
N ILE A 440 7.51 6.07 9.38
CA ILE A 440 8.12 5.49 8.18
C ILE A 440 9.59 5.09 8.38
N GLY A 441 10.32 5.80 9.26
CA GLY A 441 11.70 5.49 9.62
C GLY A 441 11.81 4.19 10.39
N HIS A 442 10.91 3.96 11.35
CA HIS A 442 10.78 2.72 12.12
C HIS A 442 10.50 1.53 11.19
N TRP A 443 9.53 1.65 10.27
CA TRP A 443 9.24 0.61 9.28
C TRP A 443 10.48 0.23 8.44
N ARG A 444 11.21 1.24 7.95
CA ARG A 444 12.44 1.02 7.17
C ARG A 444 13.50 0.30 8.00
N THR A 445 13.85 0.84 9.17
CA THR A 445 14.93 0.30 10.00
C THR A 445 14.63 -1.13 10.43
N THR A 446 13.42 -1.40 10.92
CA THR A 446 13.03 -2.76 11.36
C THR A 446 13.05 -3.79 10.23
N TYR A 447 12.63 -3.41 9.02
CA TYR A 447 12.70 -4.29 7.86
C TYR A 447 14.15 -4.54 7.43
N MET A 448 14.96 -3.48 7.35
CA MET A 448 16.36 -3.58 6.93
C MET A 448 17.20 -4.40 7.90
N ASP A 449 17.03 -4.22 9.21
CA ASP A 449 17.69 -5.02 10.24
C ASP A 449 17.35 -6.52 10.07
N ALA A 450 16.09 -6.83 9.76
CA ALA A 450 15.65 -8.19 9.50
C ALA A 450 16.25 -8.77 8.20
N LEU A 451 16.33 -7.97 7.13
CA LEU A 451 16.94 -8.38 5.86
C LEU A 451 18.44 -8.65 6.02
N THR A 452 19.19 -7.77 6.71
CA THR A 452 20.61 -7.96 7.00
C THR A 452 20.86 -9.18 7.90
N SER A 453 19.99 -9.45 8.88
CA SER A 453 20.14 -10.64 9.73
C SER A 453 20.04 -11.97 8.96
N VAL A 454 19.33 -11.99 7.83
CA VAL A 454 19.22 -13.17 6.97
C VAL A 454 20.50 -13.39 6.15
N GLU A 455 21.21 -12.31 5.79
CA GLU A 455 22.53 -12.36 5.15
C GLU A 455 23.54 -13.11 6.03
N ASP A 456 23.64 -12.73 7.31
CA ASP A 456 24.56 -13.33 8.28
C ASP A 456 24.28 -14.83 8.53
N SER A 457 22.99 -15.21 8.50
CA SER A 457 22.56 -16.60 8.67
C SER A 457 22.90 -17.48 7.46
N GLY A 458 23.02 -16.91 6.26
CA GLY A 458 23.38 -17.62 5.03
C GLY A 458 24.87 -17.96 4.95
N VAL A 459 25.74 -17.16 5.57
CA VAL A 459 27.21 -17.36 5.57
C VAL A 459 27.65 -18.55 6.44
N THR A 460 26.83 -18.96 7.42
CA THR A 460 27.17 -20.06 8.34
C THR A 460 26.69 -21.46 7.91
N GLY A 461 25.93 -21.57 6.81
CA GLY A 461 25.31 -22.83 6.36
C GLY A 461 26.06 -23.63 5.29
N GLY A 462 27.24 -23.17 4.84
CA GLY A 462 27.93 -23.71 3.66
C GLY A 462 29.15 -24.59 3.95
N SER A 463 28.99 -25.70 4.67
CA SER A 463 29.91 -26.87 4.57
C SER A 463 29.32 -28.08 5.27
N ILE A 464 28.56 -28.88 4.53
CA ILE A 464 28.43 -30.31 4.82
C ILE A 464 29.12 -31.02 3.66
N HIS A 465 30.42 -31.27 3.82
CA HIS A 465 31.15 -32.18 2.95
C HIS A 465 30.50 -33.57 3.07
N ALA A 466 30.02 -34.08 1.94
CA ALA A 466 29.58 -35.46 1.81
C ALA A 466 30.79 -36.38 1.85
N ASP A 467 31.05 -36.99 3.01
CA ASP A 467 32.04 -38.05 3.15
C ASP A 467 31.42 -39.37 2.68
N ARG A 468 31.69 -39.75 1.43
CA ARG A 468 31.34 -41.06 0.89
C ARG A 468 32.37 -42.08 1.36
N SER A 469 32.12 -42.73 2.49
CA SER A 469 32.73 -44.03 2.81
C SER A 469 31.65 -45.11 2.67
N GLY A 470 31.89 -46.07 1.78
CA GLY A 470 30.92 -47.10 1.41
C GLY A 470 31.55 -48.21 0.57
N THR A 471 32.47 -48.93 1.21
CA THR A 471 32.79 -50.36 1.06
C THR A 471 32.17 -51.13 -0.11
N SER A 472 33.02 -51.72 -0.97
CA SER A 472 32.66 -52.87 -1.80
C SER A 472 33.67 -54.02 -1.64
N ASN A 473 33.15 -55.12 -1.11
CA ASN A 473 33.39 -56.54 -1.40
C ASN A 473 34.83 -57.08 -1.52
N GLY A 474 35.24 -57.83 -0.50
CA GLY A 474 36.15 -58.96 -0.63
C GLY A 474 35.47 -60.23 -0.12
N SER A 475 35.21 -61.19 -1.01
CA SER A 475 34.89 -62.57 -0.67
C SER A 475 35.72 -63.52 -1.53
N ALA A 476 36.66 -64.23 -0.91
CA ALA A 476 37.18 -65.52 -1.38
C ALA A 476 37.92 -66.23 -0.23
N ALA A 477 37.52 -67.49 -0.02
CA ALA A 477 38.08 -68.53 0.86
C ALA A 477 37.77 -68.43 2.36
#